data_AF-A0AAU9LRD1-F1
#
_entry.id   AF-A0AAU9LRD1-F1
#
_cell.length_a   1.000
_cell.length_b   1.000
_cell.length_c   1.000
_cell.angle_alpha   90.00
_cell.angle_beta   90.00
_cell.angle_gamma   90.00
#
_symmetry.space_group_name_H-M   'P 1'
#
loop_
_entity.id
_entity.type
_entity.pdbx_description
1 polymer ?
#
loop_
_entity_poly.entity_id
_entity_poly.type
_entity_poly.pdbx_seq_one_letter_code
_entity_poly.pdbx_strand_id
1 'polypeptide(L)'
;MANTRSRNRNQNHDDASCRKRFKTHDKSVVIPWSGLNHDVLLLVLMKLGAVDFIAFSGVCKSWRSLALPNKKMFMQSRPPMSIWIKDCPYKKECYLEDFEGIKFKIRLPNSIGRRCVGLTCGFLILFWD
;
A
#
# COMPACT_ATOMS: atom_id res chain seq x y z
N MET A 1 13.82 -54.92 5.98
CA MET A 1 12.70 -54.66 5.04
C MET A 1 12.09 -53.32 5.39
N ALA A 2 12.40 -52.28 4.59
CA ALA A 2 11.93 -50.92 4.80
C ALA A 2 10.56 -50.74 4.11
N ASN A 3 9.57 -50.25 4.85
CA ASN A 3 8.23 -50.00 4.33
C ASN A 3 8.07 -48.50 4.03
N THR A 4 8.17 -48.15 2.75
CA THR A 4 8.06 -46.78 2.24
C THR A 4 6.60 -46.41 2.10
N ARG A 5 6.05 -45.65 3.05
CA ARG A 5 4.69 -45.11 2.97
C ARG A 5 4.71 -43.78 2.21
N SER A 6 4.36 -43.81 0.93
CA SER A 6 4.16 -42.61 0.12
C SER A 6 2.98 -41.80 0.67
N ARG A 7 3.21 -40.50 0.88
CA ARG A 7 2.20 -39.54 1.37
C ARG A 7 1.79 -38.66 0.21
N ASN A 8 0.70 -39.01 -0.47
CA ASN A 8 0.09 -38.17 -1.50
C ASN A 8 -0.40 -36.86 -0.86
N ARG A 9 0.18 -35.73 -1.27
CA ARG A 9 -0.34 -34.39 -0.99
C ARG A 9 -1.38 -34.07 -2.07
N ASN A 10 -2.65 -34.13 -1.72
CA ASN A 10 -3.71 -33.53 -2.53
C ASN A 10 -3.61 -32.00 -2.38
N GLN A 11 -3.28 -31.31 -3.48
CA GLN A 11 -3.48 -29.88 -3.64
C GLN A 11 -4.97 -29.65 -3.94
N ASN A 12 -5.73 -29.19 -2.94
CA ASN A 12 -7.04 -28.61 -3.18
C ASN A 12 -6.84 -27.10 -3.35
N HIS A 13 -7.07 -26.65 -4.58
CA HIS A 13 -7.10 -25.26 -4.97
C HIS A 13 -8.47 -24.71 -4.56
N ASP A 14 -8.56 -24.14 -3.35
CA ASP A 14 -9.78 -23.47 -2.89
C ASP A 14 -9.85 -22.07 -3.51
N ASP A 15 -10.15 -22.03 -4.81
CA ASP A 15 -10.61 -20.84 -5.51
C ASP A 15 -12.07 -20.57 -5.10
N ALA A 16 -12.25 -20.12 -3.87
CA ALA A 16 -13.53 -19.60 -3.38
C ALA A 16 -13.76 -18.20 -3.96
N SER A 17 -13.94 -18.13 -5.28
CA SER A 17 -14.51 -16.98 -5.96
C SER A 17 -15.97 -16.86 -5.54
N CYS A 18 -16.25 -16.05 -4.52
CA CYS A 18 -17.60 -15.64 -4.16
C CYS A 18 -18.21 -14.77 -5.28
N ARG A 19 -18.50 -15.35 -6.44
CA ARG A 19 -19.34 -14.73 -7.48
C ARG A 19 -20.78 -14.79 -7.02
N LYS A 20 -21.18 -13.84 -6.16
CA LYS A 20 -22.60 -13.54 -5.95
C LYS A 20 -23.15 -13.03 -7.28
N ARG A 21 -23.92 -13.87 -7.98
CA ARG A 21 -24.75 -13.45 -9.11
C ARG A 21 -25.70 -12.36 -8.61
N PHE A 22 -25.52 -11.13 -9.10
CA PHE A 22 -26.48 -10.06 -8.88
C PHE A 22 -27.75 -10.41 -9.67
N LYS A 23 -28.82 -10.76 -8.94
CA LYS A 23 -30.18 -10.75 -9.50
C LYS A 23 -30.52 -9.30 -9.82
N THR A 24 -30.61 -8.96 -11.09
CA THR A 24 -31.15 -7.69 -11.57
C THR A 24 -32.63 -7.62 -11.20
N HIS A 25 -32.93 -6.87 -10.14
CA HIS A 25 -34.27 -6.36 -9.90
C HIS A 25 -34.24 -4.85 -10.15
N ASP A 26 -35.19 -4.42 -10.96
CA ASP A 26 -35.34 -3.11 -11.57
C ASP A 26 -35.67 -2.00 -10.55
N LYS A 27 -34.67 -1.58 -9.78
CA LYS A 27 -34.66 -0.38 -8.93
C LYS A 27 -33.25 0.15 -9.00
N SER A 28 -33.01 1.34 -9.57
CA SER A 28 -31.74 2.08 -9.59
C SER A 28 -30.74 1.56 -8.53
N VAL A 29 -29.99 0.50 -8.88
CA VAL A 29 -29.12 -0.17 -7.93
C VAL A 29 -27.87 0.65 -7.95
N VAL A 30 -27.72 1.54 -6.97
CA VAL A 30 -26.44 2.19 -6.71
C VAL A 30 -25.47 1.08 -6.35
N ILE A 31 -24.63 0.68 -7.32
CA ILE A 31 -23.63 -0.34 -7.12
C ILE A 31 -22.62 0.21 -6.11
N PRO A 32 -22.39 -0.47 -4.97
CA PRO A 32 -21.39 -0.02 -4.01
C PRO A 32 -20.01 0.02 -4.66
N TRP A 33 -19.18 1.01 -4.30
CA TRP A 33 -17.80 1.13 -4.78
C TRP A 33 -16.94 -0.13 -4.57
N SER A 34 -17.29 -0.97 -3.60
CA SER A 34 -16.66 -2.28 -3.37
C SER A 34 -16.89 -3.29 -4.48
N GLY A 35 -17.95 -3.12 -5.29
CA GLY A 35 -18.31 -3.95 -6.44
C GLY A 35 -17.83 -3.42 -7.79
N LEU A 36 -17.01 -2.35 -7.80
CA LEU A 36 -16.45 -1.82 -9.04
C LEU A 36 -15.49 -2.83 -9.69
N ASN A 37 -15.47 -2.87 -11.03
CA ASN A 37 -14.57 -3.75 -11.78
C ASN A 37 -13.09 -3.43 -11.44
N HIS A 38 -12.28 -4.47 -11.25
CA HIS A 38 -10.86 -4.35 -10.90
C HIS A 38 -10.04 -3.63 -11.98
N ASP A 39 -10.41 -3.73 -13.26
CA ASP A 39 -9.74 -3.03 -14.36
C ASP A 39 -9.91 -1.51 -14.22
N VAL A 40 -11.12 -1.07 -13.87
CA VAL A 40 -11.42 0.35 -13.62
C VAL A 40 -10.71 0.83 -12.35
N LEU A 41 -10.71 0.01 -11.30
CA LEU A 41 -9.98 0.32 -10.06
C LEU A 41 -8.47 0.44 -10.31
N LEU A 42 -7.90 -0.37 -11.20
CA LEU A 42 -6.49 -0.29 -11.57
C LEU A 42 -6.17 1.01 -12.32
N LEU A 43 -7.05 1.44 -13.24
CA LEU A 43 -6.92 2.74 -13.90
C LEU A 43 -6.96 3.91 -12.92
N VAL A 44 -7.83 3.84 -11.91
CA VAL A 44 -7.88 4.84 -10.83
C VAL A 44 -6.58 4.80 -10.03
N LEU A 45 -6.17 3.61 -9.57
CA LEU A 45 -4.95 3.40 -8.79
C LEU A 45 -3.72 4.01 -9.47
N MET A 46 -3.56 3.81 -10.77
CA MET A 46 -2.42 4.32 -11.53
C MET A 46 -2.39 5.85 -11.68
N LYS A 47 -3.51 6.53 -11.40
CA LYS A 47 -3.59 8.00 -11.41
C LYS A 47 -3.36 8.64 -10.04
N LEU A 48 -3.32 7.86 -8.95
CA LEU A 48 -3.21 8.37 -7.59
C LEU A 48 -1.81 8.89 -7.23
N GLY A 49 -1.73 9.86 -6.32
CA GLY A 49 -0.51 10.18 -5.57
C GLY A 49 -0.17 9.07 -4.57
N ALA A 50 1.06 9.06 -4.02
CA ALA A 50 1.45 7.93 -3.16
C ALA A 50 0.71 7.89 -1.82
N VAL A 51 0.28 9.05 -1.29
CA VAL A 51 -0.56 9.10 -0.10
C VAL A 51 -1.96 8.55 -0.39
N ASP A 52 -2.54 8.92 -1.53
CA ASP A 52 -3.83 8.39 -1.96
C ASP A 52 -3.78 6.89 -2.24
N PHE A 53 -2.66 6.38 -2.76
CA PHE A 53 -2.44 4.93 -2.90
C PHE A 53 -2.56 4.20 -1.55
N ILE A 54 -1.98 4.77 -0.48
CA ILE A 54 -2.09 4.18 0.86
C ILE A 54 -3.56 4.18 1.31
N ALA A 55 -4.26 5.30 1.16
CA ALA A 55 -5.68 5.41 1.49
C ALA A 55 -6.54 4.43 0.67
N PHE A 56 -6.29 4.32 -0.63
CA PHE A 56 -6.94 3.38 -1.55
C PHE A 56 -6.81 1.93 -1.07
N SER A 57 -5.61 1.52 -0.65
CA SER A 57 -5.37 0.18 -0.09
C SER A 57 -6.08 -0.07 1.26
N GLY A 58 -6.56 0.99 1.91
CA GLY A 58 -7.28 0.97 3.17
C GLY A 58 -8.79 0.78 3.05
N VAL A 59 -9.40 1.06 1.88
CA VAL A 59 -10.86 1.17 1.70
C VAL A 59 -11.61 -0.11 2.07
N CYS A 60 -11.26 -1.24 1.44
CA CYS A 60 -11.86 -2.53 1.73
C CYS A 60 -10.93 -3.68 1.31
N LYS A 61 -11.30 -4.93 1.64
CA LYS A 61 -10.49 -6.11 1.30
C LYS A 61 -10.23 -6.24 -0.21
N SER A 62 -11.25 -5.98 -1.05
CA SER A 62 -11.16 -6.04 -2.52
C SER A 62 -10.14 -5.04 -3.08
N TRP A 63 -10.20 -3.78 -2.62
CA TRP A 63 -9.29 -2.74 -3.06
C TRP A 63 -7.86 -3.00 -2.56
N ARG A 64 -7.72 -3.52 -1.34
CA ARG A 64 -6.43 -3.95 -0.80
C ARG A 64 -5.81 -5.08 -1.60
N SER A 65 -6.59 -6.10 -1.99
CA SER A 65 -6.11 -7.22 -2.81
C SER A 65 -5.67 -6.78 -4.20
N LEU A 66 -6.25 -5.71 -4.75
CA LEU A 66 -5.76 -5.10 -5.99
C LEU A 66 -4.49 -4.26 -5.76
N ALA A 67 -4.45 -3.46 -4.69
CA ALA A 67 -3.38 -2.50 -4.46
C ALA A 67 -2.04 -3.15 -4.11
N LEU A 68 -2.02 -4.16 -3.23
CA LEU A 68 -0.77 -4.73 -2.73
C LEU A 68 0.09 -5.37 -3.83
N PRO A 69 -0.44 -6.21 -4.74
CA PRO A 69 0.35 -6.77 -5.84
C PRO A 69 0.85 -5.70 -6.81
N ASN A 70 0.07 -4.64 -7.04
CA ASN A 70 0.38 -3.56 -7.98
C ASN A 70 1.27 -2.46 -7.37
N LYS A 71 1.57 -2.51 -6.06
CA LYS A 71 2.37 -1.50 -5.36
C LYS A 71 3.71 -1.23 -6.03
N LYS A 72 4.43 -2.28 -6.44
CA LYS A 72 5.76 -2.13 -7.06
C LYS A 72 5.67 -1.37 -8.37
N MET A 73 4.75 -1.77 -9.25
CA MET A 73 4.50 -1.10 -10.53
C MET A 73 4.12 0.37 -10.32
N PHE A 74 3.19 0.64 -9.41
CA PHE A 74 2.78 1.99 -9.06
C PHE A 74 3.94 2.86 -8.56
N MET A 75 4.77 2.34 -7.64
CA MET A 75 5.91 3.10 -7.12
C MET A 75 6.98 3.35 -8.19
N GLN A 76 7.16 2.42 -9.13
CA GLN A 76 8.11 2.56 -10.24
C GLN A 76 7.64 3.54 -11.32
N SER A 77 6.33 3.75 -11.47
CA SER A 77 5.78 4.70 -12.44
C SER A 77 5.79 6.15 -11.94
N ARG A 78 6.28 6.41 -10.72
CA ARG A 78 6.33 7.75 -10.12
C ARG A 78 7.78 8.19 -9.90
N PRO A 79 8.07 9.50 -10.01
CA PRO A 79 9.35 10.03 -9.58
C PRO A 79 9.55 9.79 -8.07
N PRO A 80 10.81 9.61 -7.61
CA PRO A 80 11.11 9.62 -6.19
C PRO A 80 10.61 10.91 -5.52
N MET A 81 10.03 10.77 -4.33
CA MET A 81 9.66 11.93 -3.51
C MET A 81 10.91 12.59 -2.94
N SER A 82 10.87 13.91 -2.81
CA SER A 82 11.90 14.62 -2.06
C SER A 82 11.62 14.51 -0.57
N ILE A 83 12.68 14.40 0.23
CA ILE A 83 12.60 14.34 1.68
C ILE A 83 13.50 15.41 2.28
N TRP A 84 12.96 16.19 3.20
CA TRP A 84 13.71 17.16 3.98
C TRP A 84 13.47 16.93 5.47
N ILE A 85 14.53 16.82 6.25
CA ILE A 85 14.44 16.64 7.69
C ILE A 85 14.93 17.92 8.35
N LYS A 86 14.03 18.54 9.11
CA LYS A 86 14.40 19.59 10.03
C LYS A 86 14.89 18.94 11.32
N ASP A 87 16.19 19.01 11.54
CA ASP A 87 16.83 18.47 12.73
C ASP A 87 16.73 19.50 13.88
N CYS A 88 15.94 19.18 14.90
CA CYS A 88 15.88 19.97 16.13
C CYS A 88 15.96 19.02 17.34
N PRO A 89 16.63 19.42 18.44
CA PRO A 89 16.97 18.50 19.54
C PRO A 89 15.77 17.79 20.18
N TYR A 90 14.67 18.53 20.33
CA TYR A 90 13.45 18.09 21.00
C TYR A 90 12.37 17.55 20.05
N LYS A 91 12.52 17.75 18.73
CA LYS A 91 11.52 17.34 17.75
C LYS A 91 12.10 17.31 16.35
N LYS A 92 12.05 16.15 15.69
CA LYS A 92 12.34 16.07 14.26
C LYS A 92 11.06 16.14 13.44
N GLU A 93 11.08 17.02 12.46
CA GLU A 93 10.01 17.17 11.49
C GLU A 93 10.53 16.72 10.13
N CYS A 94 9.88 15.70 9.57
CA CYS A 94 10.15 15.20 8.24
C CYS A 94 9.13 15.82 7.29
N TYR A 95 9.62 16.39 6.20
CA TYR A 95 8.82 16.94 5.13
C TYR A 95 9.02 16.06 3.90
N LEU A 96 7.92 15.65 3.30
CA LEU A 96 7.91 14.94 2.02
C LEU A 96 7.26 15.85 0.99
N GLU A 97 7.81 15.94 -0.20
CA GLU A 97 7.18 16.59 -1.34
C GLU A 97 7.07 15.58 -2.47
N ASP A 98 5.86 15.43 -3.00
CA ASP A 98 5.63 14.57 -4.15
C ASP A 98 5.92 15.29 -5.47
N PHE A 99 5.77 14.56 -6.57
CA PHE A 99 6.02 15.08 -7.92
C PHE A 99 4.98 16.10 -8.39
N GLU A 100 3.84 16.23 -7.69
CA GLU A 100 2.81 17.23 -7.94
C GLU A 100 3.04 18.50 -7.08
N GLY A 101 4.08 18.49 -6.25
CA GLY A 101 4.43 19.59 -5.33
C GLY A 101 3.63 19.57 -4.03
N ILE A 102 2.86 18.51 -3.75
CA ILE A 102 2.12 18.37 -2.51
C ILE A 102 3.08 18.05 -1.38
N LYS A 103 3.01 18.85 -0.30
CA LYS A 103 3.89 18.75 0.86
C LYS A 103 3.20 18.08 2.03
N PHE A 104 3.83 17.05 2.57
CA PHE A 104 3.38 16.31 3.75
C PHE A 104 4.36 16.52 4.90
N LYS A 105 3.83 16.74 6.09
CA LYS A 105 4.61 16.87 7.32
C LYS A 105 4.39 15.65 8.20
N ILE A 106 5.47 14.92 8.48
CA ILE A 106 5.49 13.73 9.33
C ILE A 106 6.28 14.05 10.59
N ARG A 107 5.70 13.73 11.75
CA ARG A 107 6.44 13.71 13.02
C ARG A 107 7.15 12.37 13.13
N LEU A 108 8.48 12.37 13.23
CA LEU A 108 9.23 11.12 13.40
C LEU A 108 9.01 10.59 14.82
N PRO A 109 8.43 9.38 14.99
CA PRO A 109 8.22 8.82 16.32
C PRO A 109 9.56 8.52 17.00
N ASN A 110 9.62 8.67 18.32
CA ASN A 110 10.79 8.33 19.14
C ASN A 110 12.11 8.95 18.65
N SER A 111 12.05 10.19 18.14
CA SER A 111 13.19 10.89 17.54
C SER A 111 13.86 11.91 18.45
N ILE A 112 13.37 12.10 19.69
CA ILE A 112 13.94 13.04 20.67
C ILE A 112 15.37 12.62 21.02
N GLY A 113 16.31 13.57 21.02
CA GLY A 113 17.72 13.34 21.39
C GLY A 113 18.51 12.47 20.40
N ARG A 114 17.92 12.14 19.25
CA ARG A 114 18.63 11.43 18.18
C ARG A 114 19.14 12.45 17.14
N ARG A 115 20.02 12.05 16.24
CA ARG A 115 20.44 12.81 15.05
C ARG A 115 20.22 11.97 13.79
N CYS A 116 19.75 12.60 12.71
CA CYS A 116 19.62 11.90 11.42
C CYS A 116 20.96 11.94 10.68
N VAL A 117 21.52 10.76 10.40
CA VAL A 117 22.82 10.67 9.70
C VAL A 117 22.70 10.26 8.23
N GLY A 118 21.53 9.79 7.81
CA GLY A 118 21.32 9.43 6.41
C GLY A 118 20.05 8.61 6.15
N LEU A 119 19.90 8.22 4.89
CA LEU A 119 18.82 7.38 4.39
C LEU A 119 19.41 6.27 3.51
N THR A 120 19.00 5.02 3.74
CA THR A 120 19.42 3.87 2.93
C THR A 120 18.28 2.88 2.78
N CYS A 121 18.09 2.32 1.58
CA CYS A 121 17.08 1.29 1.30
C CYS A 121 15.65 1.64 1.77
N GLY A 122 15.28 2.92 1.79
CA GLY A 122 13.98 3.39 2.29
C GLY A 122 13.87 3.54 3.81
N PHE A 123 14.97 3.40 4.55
CA PHE A 123 15.05 3.60 5.99
C PHE A 123 15.80 4.88 6.34
N LEU A 124 15.33 5.56 7.38
CA LEU A 124 16.04 6.67 8.03
C LEU A 124 16.95 6.12 9.12
N ILE A 125 18.22 6.52 9.10
CA ILE A 125 19.21 6.14 10.11
C ILE A 125 19.31 7.25 11.15
N LEU A 126 18.94 6.92 12.39
CA LEU A 126 18.96 7.82 13.53
C LEU A 126 19.91 7.27 14.60
N PHE A 127 20.88 8.09 15.04
CA PHE A 127 21.76 7.77 16.18
C PHE A 127 21.42 8.63 17.38
N TRP A 128 21.75 8.18 18.59
CA TRP A 128 21.79 9.09 19.74
C TRP A 128 23.03 9.98 19.60
N ASP A 129 22.87 11.27 19.87
CA ASP A 129 24.03 12.14 20.11
C ASP A 129 24.62 11.86 21.51
#